data_AF-A0AAP8YYV0-F1
#
_entry.id   AF-A0AAP8YYV0-F1
#
_cell.length_a   1.000
_cell.length_b   1.000
_cell.length_c   1.000
_cell.angle_alpha   90.00
_cell.angle_beta   90.00
_cell.angle_gamma   90.00
#
_symmetry.space_group_name_H-M   'P 1'
#
loop_
_entity.id
_entity.type
_entity.pdbx_description
1 polymer ?
#
loop_
_entity_poly.entity_id
_entity_poly.type
_entity_poly.pdbx_seq_one_letter_code
_entity_poly.pdbx_strand_id
1 'polypeptide(L)'
;MSLLISEIRTKWEFDDGLLFEQFVSWNGACTSFEDTKNIMLYAQKHAVVRFERYLAFENGVELCIPVSEMPYILADRTGFLVVFNEVPSKFGMSEFPWFFNCPNNAAIYNSDGSLRFQLKSAHGVGSYIGAVHYTLTPANPNALGVLVGSVGHDPEWLYLVDPDSPELISTGKWIRY
;
A
#
# COMPACT_ATOMS: atom_id res chain seq x y z
N MET A 1 -7.14 -10.00 22.00
CA MET A 1 -7.91 -8.94 21.30
C MET A 1 -7.12 -8.57 20.06
N SER A 2 -7.74 -8.62 18.90
CA SER A 2 -7.13 -8.13 17.65
C SER A 2 -7.12 -6.60 17.66
N LEU A 3 -5.94 -6.00 17.46
CA LEU A 3 -5.82 -4.55 17.29
C LEU A 3 -6.29 -4.19 15.89
N LEU A 4 -7.29 -3.31 15.81
CA LEU A 4 -7.85 -2.82 14.55
C LEU A 4 -7.11 -1.56 14.13
N ILE A 5 -6.69 -1.54 12.88
CA ILE A 5 -6.00 -0.39 12.28
C ILE A 5 -7.02 0.74 12.09
N SER A 6 -6.73 1.91 12.65
CA SER A 6 -7.53 3.12 12.47
C SER A 6 -7.05 3.92 11.27
N GLU A 7 -5.74 4.12 11.18
CA GLU A 7 -5.12 4.90 10.11
C GLU A 7 -3.68 4.50 9.89
N ILE A 8 -3.18 4.83 8.71
CA ILE A 8 -1.76 4.77 8.38
C ILE A 8 -1.23 6.18 8.48
N ARG A 9 -0.14 6.35 9.22
CA ARG A 9 0.59 7.62 9.32
C ARG A 9 1.92 7.53 8.60
N THR A 10 2.30 8.62 7.95
CA THR A 10 3.59 8.78 7.29
C THR A 10 4.27 9.99 7.89
N LYS A 11 5.48 9.80 8.42
CA LYS A 11 6.29 10.86 9.03
C LYS A 11 7.51 11.12 8.15
N TRP A 12 7.75 12.39 7.85
CA TRP A 12 8.87 12.87 7.05
C TRP A 12 9.75 13.78 7.91
N GLU A 13 11.06 13.57 7.88
CA GLU A 13 12.06 14.47 8.45
C GLU A 13 12.95 14.99 7.34
N PHE A 14 13.12 16.32 7.31
CA PHE A 14 13.94 17.02 6.34
C PHE A 14 15.32 17.38 6.92
N ASP A 15 16.26 17.69 6.04
CA ASP A 15 17.65 18.01 6.38
C ASP A 15 17.84 19.20 7.34
N ASP A 16 16.85 20.08 7.41
CA ASP A 16 16.80 21.23 8.31
C ASP A 16 16.07 20.94 9.65
N GLY A 17 15.64 19.70 9.86
CA GLY A 17 14.92 19.25 11.05
C GLY A 17 13.41 19.51 11.03
N LEU A 18 12.85 20.02 9.92
CA LEU A 18 11.40 20.15 9.81
C LEU A 18 10.73 18.78 9.71
N LEU A 19 9.62 18.62 10.45
CA LEU A 19 8.82 17.39 10.50
C LEU A 19 7.45 17.62 9.86
N PHE A 20 7.03 16.68 9.01
CA PHE A 20 5.68 16.63 8.48
C PHE A 20 5.05 15.27 8.76
N GLU A 21 3.76 15.28 9.10
CA GLU A 21 2.95 14.08 9.28
C GLU A 21 1.79 14.09 8.28
N GLN A 22 1.58 12.94 7.65
CA GLN A 22 0.43 12.68 6.81
C GLN A 22 -0.31 11.45 7.33
N PHE A 23 -1.61 11.36 7.07
CA PHE A 23 -2.38 10.17 7.41
C PHE A 23 -3.39 9.81 6.33
N VAL A 24 -3.76 8.53 6.30
CA VAL A 24 -4.89 7.97 5.58
C VAL A 24 -5.64 7.04 6.53
N SER A 25 -6.87 7.38 6.88
CA SER A 25 -7.72 6.57 7.75
C SER A 25 -8.43 5.46 6.99
N TRP A 26 -8.90 4.46 7.73
CA TRP A 26 -9.65 3.34 7.18
C TRP A 26 -10.94 3.78 6.46
N ASN A 27 -11.54 4.91 6.86
CA ASN A 27 -12.77 5.44 6.27
C ASN A 27 -12.52 6.43 5.12
N GLY A 28 -11.27 6.57 4.66
CA GLY A 28 -10.90 7.41 3.53
C GLY A 28 -10.63 8.89 3.85
N ALA A 29 -10.78 9.31 5.11
CA ALA A 29 -10.26 10.61 5.53
C ALA A 29 -8.73 10.60 5.41
N CYS A 30 -8.16 11.69 4.93
CA CYS A 30 -6.72 11.77 4.74
C CYS A 30 -6.24 13.22 4.84
N THR A 31 -4.93 13.38 4.93
CA THR A 31 -4.29 14.69 4.80
C THR A 31 -4.73 15.38 3.51
N SER A 32 -5.02 16.68 3.62
CA SER A 32 -5.60 17.43 2.51
C SER A 32 -4.66 17.45 1.29
N PHE A 33 -5.25 17.68 0.11
CA PHE A 33 -4.48 17.82 -1.11
C PHE A 33 -3.48 19.00 -1.02
N GLU A 34 -3.90 20.13 -0.44
CA GLU A 34 -3.02 21.31 -0.34
C GLU A 34 -1.85 21.06 0.61
N ASP A 35 -2.06 20.37 1.73
CA ASP A 35 -0.97 19.99 2.65
C ASP A 35 0.00 19.01 1.98
N THR A 36 -0.55 18.02 1.26
CA THR A 36 0.24 17.05 0.49
C THR A 36 1.09 17.75 -0.58
N LYS A 37 0.51 18.69 -1.30
CA LYS A 37 1.20 19.51 -2.30
C LYS A 37 2.28 20.39 -1.65
N ASN A 38 2.01 20.99 -0.51
CA ASN A 38 3.01 21.81 0.21
C ASN A 38 4.21 20.98 0.63
N ILE A 39 4.01 19.76 1.12
CA ILE A 39 5.09 18.81 1.44
C ILE A 39 5.89 18.46 0.20
N MET A 40 5.23 18.16 -0.93
CA MET A 40 5.91 17.86 -2.20
C MET A 40 6.76 19.04 -2.70
N LEU A 41 6.24 20.27 -2.61
CA LEU A 41 6.98 21.47 -2.97
C LEU A 41 8.16 21.73 -2.02
N TYR A 42 8.01 21.41 -0.73
CA TYR A 42 9.10 21.49 0.24
C TYR A 42 10.23 20.50 -0.08
N ALA A 43 9.87 19.26 -0.41
CA ALA A 43 10.81 18.19 -0.75
C ALA A 43 11.62 18.43 -2.03
N GLN A 44 11.22 19.41 -2.86
CA GLN A 44 12.04 19.86 -4.00
C GLN A 44 13.22 20.73 -3.57
N LYS A 45 13.14 21.36 -2.40
CA LYS A 45 14.15 22.30 -1.87
C LYS A 45 14.97 21.72 -0.73
N HIS A 46 14.39 20.79 0.02
CA HIS A 46 14.99 20.16 1.20
C HIS A 46 15.02 18.65 1.02
N ALA A 47 16.16 18.04 1.33
CA ALA A 47 16.28 16.59 1.24
C ALA A 47 15.52 15.92 2.39
N VAL A 48 14.75 14.87 2.06
CA VAL A 48 14.19 13.97 3.08
C VAL A 48 15.32 13.10 3.62
N VAL A 49 15.56 13.17 4.92
CA VAL A 49 16.60 12.39 5.63
C VAL A 49 16.02 11.19 6.36
N ARG A 50 14.76 11.26 6.78
CA ARG A 50 14.04 10.13 7.39
C ARG A 50 12.61 10.06 6.89
N PHE A 51 12.15 8.85 6.67
CA PHE A 51 10.81 8.54 6.21
C PHE A 51 10.34 7.29 6.95
N GLU A 52 9.19 7.37 7.61
CA GLU A 52 8.66 6.28 8.40
C GLU A 52 7.16 6.13 8.20
N ARG A 53 6.69 4.88 8.25
CA ARG A 53 5.26 4.56 8.27
C ARG A 53 4.87 3.87 9.54
N TYR A 54 3.67 4.22 10.00
CA TYR A 54 3.08 3.68 11.21
C TYR A 54 1.66 3.20 10.93
N LEU A 55 1.31 2.06 11.49
CA LEU A 55 -0.07 1.67 11.73
C LEU A 55 -0.50 2.29 13.06
N ALA A 56 -1.49 3.17 13.04
CA ALA A 56 -2.11 3.67 14.27
C ALA A 56 -3.39 2.89 14.55
N PHE A 57 -3.50 2.33 15.75
CA PHE A 57 -4.64 1.50 16.17
C PHE A 57 -5.67 2.31 16.95
N GLU A 58 -6.91 1.81 17.05
CA GLU A 58 -8.00 2.47 17.79
C GLU A 58 -7.69 2.73 19.26
N ASN A 59 -6.78 1.94 19.86
CA ASN A 59 -6.34 2.12 21.24
C ASN A 59 -5.21 3.16 21.41
N GLY A 60 -4.82 3.86 20.33
CA GLY A 60 -3.77 4.88 20.32
C GLY A 60 -2.34 4.34 20.26
N VAL A 61 -2.14 3.01 20.19
CA VAL A 61 -0.81 2.43 19.94
C VAL A 61 -0.42 2.65 18.48
N GLU A 62 0.86 2.91 18.23
CA GLU A 62 1.44 2.98 16.89
C GLU A 62 2.46 1.84 16.70
N LEU A 63 2.44 1.19 15.53
CA LEU A 63 3.44 0.21 15.10
C LEU A 63 4.17 0.72 13.88
N CYS A 64 5.49 0.89 13.95
CA CYS A 64 6.32 1.23 12.80
C CYS A 64 6.43 0.03 11.85
N ILE A 65 6.24 0.26 10.55
CA ILE A 65 6.38 -0.74 9.49
C ILE A 65 7.49 -0.32 8.52
N PRO A 66 8.42 -1.22 8.17
CA PRO A 66 9.62 -0.86 7.40
C PRO A 66 9.35 -0.85 5.88
N VAL A 67 8.23 -0.25 5.46
CA VAL A 67 7.81 -0.16 4.04
C VAL A 67 7.70 1.28 3.57
N SER A 68 8.17 1.51 2.35
CA SER A 68 8.25 2.84 1.72
C SER A 68 7.09 3.13 0.75
N GLU A 69 6.36 2.09 0.38
CA GLU A 69 5.15 2.09 -0.42
C GLU A 69 3.94 2.33 0.46
N MET A 70 2.89 2.94 -0.11
CA MET A 70 1.66 3.22 0.62
C MET A 70 0.95 1.89 0.94
N PRO A 71 0.72 1.54 2.22
CA PRO A 71 -0.12 0.43 2.58
C PRO A 71 -1.60 0.79 2.40
N TYR A 72 -2.42 -0.23 2.18
CA TYR A 72 -3.87 -0.11 2.03
C TYR A 72 -4.55 -0.98 3.09
N ILE A 73 -5.33 -0.35 3.97
CA ILE A 73 -6.00 -1.03 5.08
C ILE A 73 -7.07 -1.98 4.51
N LEU A 74 -7.09 -3.23 4.97
CA LEU A 74 -8.13 -4.19 4.62
C LEU A 74 -9.48 -3.75 5.20
N ALA A 75 -10.59 -4.17 4.57
CA ALA A 75 -11.93 -3.80 5.01
C ALA A 75 -12.25 -4.24 6.46
N ASP A 76 -11.68 -5.37 6.91
CA ASP A 76 -11.82 -5.89 8.27
C ASP A 76 -10.87 -5.21 9.28
N ARG A 77 -9.92 -4.39 8.79
CA ARG A 77 -8.91 -3.64 9.54
C ARG A 77 -7.94 -4.52 10.35
N THR A 78 -7.91 -5.83 10.08
CA THR A 78 -7.01 -6.78 10.76
C THR A 78 -5.64 -6.89 10.10
N GLY A 79 -5.46 -6.21 8.97
CA GLY A 79 -4.26 -6.24 8.17
C GLY A 79 -4.24 -5.16 7.12
N PHE A 80 -3.19 -5.18 6.30
CA PHE A 80 -2.98 -4.22 5.23
C PHE A 80 -2.28 -4.88 4.04
N LEU A 81 -2.59 -4.37 2.86
CA LEU A 81 -1.95 -4.72 1.59
C LEU A 81 -0.82 -3.74 1.31
N VAL A 82 0.33 -4.24 0.85
CA VAL A 82 1.40 -3.43 0.26
C VAL A 82 1.66 -3.94 -1.15
N VAL A 83 1.71 -3.02 -2.11
CA VAL A 83 2.22 -3.28 -3.46
C VAL A 83 3.58 -2.59 -3.57
N PHE A 84 4.61 -3.38 -3.84
CA PHE A 84 6.01 -2.97 -3.92
C PHE A 84 6.34 -2.44 -5.32
N ASN A 85 7.18 -1.42 -5.38
CA ASN A 85 7.74 -0.98 -6.66
C ASN A 85 8.73 -2.01 -7.21
N GLU A 86 9.13 -1.84 -8.47
CA GLU A 86 10.12 -2.72 -9.13
C GLU A 86 11.46 -2.75 -8.37
N VAL A 87 11.84 -1.64 -7.73
CA VAL A 87 13.05 -1.49 -6.94
C VAL A 87 12.68 -0.95 -5.56
N PRO A 88 13.25 -1.50 -4.47
CA PRO A 88 12.96 -1.03 -3.13
C PRO A 88 13.45 0.41 -2.97
N SER A 89 12.66 1.24 -2.29
CA SER A 89 13.10 2.59 -1.91
C SER A 89 14.25 2.52 -0.91
N LYS A 90 15.13 3.53 -0.93
CA LYS A 90 16.18 3.72 0.09
C LYS A 90 15.66 3.86 1.52
N PHE A 91 14.36 4.15 1.68
CA PHE A 91 13.69 4.30 2.98
C PHE A 91 12.92 3.06 3.42
N GLY A 92 12.81 2.04 2.56
CA GLY A 92 12.17 0.77 2.87
C GLY A 92 13.20 -0.31 3.15
N MET A 93 12.75 -1.43 3.71
CA MET A 93 13.55 -2.64 3.77
C MET A 93 13.48 -3.37 2.43
N SER A 94 14.63 -3.79 1.88
CA SER A 94 14.72 -4.50 0.61
C SER A 94 14.66 -6.02 0.73
N GLU A 95 14.50 -6.53 1.95
CA GLU A 95 14.59 -7.94 2.30
C GLU A 95 13.23 -8.53 2.66
N PHE A 96 13.10 -9.85 2.48
CA PHE A 96 11.94 -10.61 2.96
C PHE A 96 11.80 -10.46 4.49
N PRO A 97 10.57 -10.35 5.03
CA PRO A 97 9.29 -10.41 4.34
C PRO A 97 8.81 -9.06 3.79
N TRP A 98 9.59 -8.00 3.85
CA TRP A 98 9.17 -6.61 3.63
C TRP A 98 9.36 -6.08 2.21
N PHE A 99 9.78 -6.93 1.28
CA PHE A 99 9.87 -6.61 -0.13
C PHE A 99 9.70 -7.87 -0.98
N PHE A 100 8.97 -7.75 -2.09
CA PHE A 100 8.78 -8.81 -3.07
C PHE A 100 8.94 -8.25 -4.48
N ASN A 101 9.68 -8.97 -5.32
CA ASN A 101 9.89 -8.61 -6.72
C ASN A 101 8.70 -9.02 -7.60
N CYS A 102 8.61 -8.39 -8.77
CA CYS A 102 7.70 -8.81 -9.84
C CYS A 102 7.96 -10.29 -10.20
N PRO A 103 6.92 -11.06 -10.56
CA PRO A 103 5.55 -10.60 -10.82
C PRO A 103 4.65 -10.56 -9.57
N ASN A 104 5.09 -11.12 -8.46
CA ASN A 104 4.32 -11.25 -7.22
C ASN A 104 4.71 -10.14 -6.23
N ASN A 105 4.78 -8.91 -6.70
CA ASN A 105 5.28 -7.74 -5.96
C ASN A 105 4.23 -7.15 -5.01
N ALA A 106 3.38 -7.98 -4.39
CA ALA A 106 2.40 -7.51 -3.41
C ALA A 106 2.21 -8.54 -2.30
N ALA A 107 1.89 -8.07 -1.10
CA ALA A 107 1.68 -8.93 0.06
C ALA A 107 0.67 -8.34 1.04
N ILE A 108 -0.03 -9.23 1.74
CA ILE A 108 -0.88 -8.89 2.87
C ILE A 108 -0.13 -9.19 4.16
N TYR A 109 -0.19 -8.26 5.09
CA TYR A 109 0.34 -8.38 6.45
C TYR A 109 -0.79 -8.27 7.45
N ASN A 110 -0.63 -8.92 8.60
CA ASN A 110 -1.50 -8.72 9.74
C ASN A 110 -1.21 -7.38 10.42
N SER A 111 -2.12 -6.92 11.27
CA SER A 111 -1.99 -5.66 11.99
C SER A 111 -0.81 -5.62 12.97
N ASP A 112 -0.25 -6.78 13.34
CA ASP A 112 0.99 -6.90 14.12
C ASP A 112 2.27 -6.84 13.26
N GLY A 113 2.14 -6.68 11.95
CA GLY A 113 3.26 -6.63 11.00
C GLY A 113 3.76 -8.00 10.55
N SER A 114 3.19 -9.11 11.01
CA SER A 114 3.53 -10.43 10.47
C SER A 114 3.01 -10.61 9.04
N LEU A 115 3.79 -11.26 8.18
CA LEU A 115 3.35 -11.60 6.83
C LEU A 115 2.17 -12.59 6.90
N ARG A 116 1.03 -12.23 6.30
CA ARG A 116 -0.11 -13.13 6.13
C ARG A 116 0.13 -14.02 4.92
N PHE A 117 0.35 -13.42 3.75
CA PHE A 117 0.80 -14.11 2.55
C PHE A 117 1.25 -13.12 1.46
N GLN A 118 2.07 -13.61 0.54
CA GLN A 118 2.39 -12.93 -0.72
C GLN A 118 1.27 -13.19 -1.74
N LEU A 119 0.82 -12.16 -2.44
CA LEU A 119 -0.16 -12.29 -3.53
C LEU A 119 0.50 -12.90 -4.77
N LYS A 120 -0.26 -13.72 -5.49
CA LYS A 120 0.17 -14.31 -6.75
C LYS A 120 -0.42 -13.54 -7.92
N SER A 121 0.45 -13.04 -8.80
CA SER A 121 0.01 -12.48 -10.07
C SER A 121 -0.63 -13.56 -10.94
N ALA A 122 -1.74 -13.21 -11.58
CA ALA A 122 -2.45 -14.09 -12.50
C ALA A 122 -1.71 -14.32 -13.84
N HIS A 123 -0.72 -13.49 -14.18
CA HIS A 123 -0.10 -13.46 -15.52
C HIS A 123 1.37 -13.94 -15.56
N GLY A 124 1.96 -14.34 -14.43
CA GLY A 124 3.29 -14.96 -14.37
C GLY A 124 4.45 -14.04 -14.77
N VAL A 125 5.56 -14.60 -15.26
CA VAL A 125 6.79 -13.84 -15.60
C VAL A 125 6.50 -12.76 -16.65
N GLY A 126 7.01 -11.55 -16.43
CA GLY A 126 6.78 -10.39 -17.32
C GLY A 126 5.52 -9.59 -16.97
N SER A 127 4.82 -9.95 -15.89
CA SER A 127 3.72 -9.17 -15.31
C SER A 127 4.12 -8.47 -14.02
N TYR A 128 3.26 -7.57 -13.54
CA TYR A 128 3.37 -6.94 -12.23
C TYR A 128 1.99 -6.66 -11.66
N ILE A 129 1.89 -6.63 -10.33
CA ILE A 129 0.75 -6.09 -9.60
C ILE A 129 1.01 -4.60 -9.44
N GLY A 130 0.15 -3.77 -10.02
CA GLY A 130 0.25 -2.32 -10.09
C GLY A 130 -0.69 -1.62 -9.11
N ALA A 131 -1.34 -0.55 -9.58
CA ALA A 131 -2.13 0.32 -8.74
C ALA A 131 -3.25 -0.41 -7.97
N VAL A 132 -3.45 -0.02 -6.72
CA VAL A 132 -4.59 -0.46 -5.92
C VAL A 132 -5.80 0.41 -6.28
N HIS A 133 -6.92 -0.22 -6.59
CA HIS A 133 -8.16 0.42 -6.97
C HIS A 133 -9.23 0.10 -5.93
N TYR A 134 -9.86 1.12 -5.32
CA TYR A 134 -11.08 0.89 -4.55
C TYR A 134 -12.21 0.60 -5.52
N THR A 135 -12.78 -0.59 -5.48
CA THR A 135 -13.84 -0.98 -6.41
C THR A 135 -15.17 -1.07 -5.68
N LEU A 136 -16.14 -0.29 -6.13
CA LEU A 136 -17.54 -0.48 -5.77
C LEU A 136 -18.10 -1.59 -6.67
N THR A 137 -17.96 -2.84 -6.24
CA THR A 137 -18.75 -3.92 -6.84
C THR A 137 -20.02 -4.14 -5.99
N PRO A 138 -21.19 -4.37 -6.59
CA PRO A 138 -22.43 -4.63 -5.82
C PRO A 138 -22.31 -5.82 -4.86
N ALA A 139 -21.44 -6.78 -5.18
CA ALA A 139 -21.19 -7.96 -4.35
C ALA A 139 -20.19 -7.68 -3.20
N ASN A 140 -19.31 -6.70 -3.35
CA ASN A 140 -18.27 -6.39 -2.37
C ASN A 140 -17.87 -4.90 -2.44
N PRO A 141 -18.64 -4.00 -1.79
CA PRO A 141 -18.50 -2.54 -1.94
C PRO A 141 -17.23 -1.97 -1.31
N ASN A 142 -16.52 -2.76 -0.48
CA ASN A 142 -15.29 -2.36 0.19
C ASN A 142 -14.10 -3.23 -0.22
N ALA A 143 -14.21 -3.99 -1.32
CA ALA A 143 -13.11 -4.83 -1.78
C ALA A 143 -11.99 -3.97 -2.38
N LEU A 144 -10.77 -4.19 -1.88
CA LEU A 144 -9.57 -3.71 -2.54
C LEU A 144 -9.42 -4.46 -3.86
N GLY A 145 -9.23 -3.70 -4.94
CA GLY A 145 -8.81 -4.22 -6.22
C GLY A 145 -7.34 -3.90 -6.48
N VAL A 146 -6.71 -4.70 -7.33
CA VAL A 146 -5.37 -4.42 -7.87
C VAL A 146 -5.42 -4.52 -9.38
N LEU A 147 -4.63 -3.70 -10.05
CA LEU A 147 -4.40 -3.82 -11.49
C LEU A 147 -3.23 -4.76 -11.72
N VAL A 148 -3.36 -5.67 -12.69
CA VAL A 148 -2.28 -6.56 -13.09
C VAL A 148 -1.95 -6.26 -14.54
N GLY A 149 -0.74 -5.77 -14.75
CA GLY A 149 -0.21 -5.36 -16.05
C GLY A 149 0.85 -6.34 -16.58
N SER A 150 1.19 -6.19 -17.86
CA SER A 150 2.33 -6.87 -18.49
C SER A 150 3.30 -5.84 -19.03
N VAL A 151 4.60 -6.04 -18.81
CA VAL A 151 5.64 -5.09 -19.24
C VAL A 151 5.59 -4.95 -20.78
N GLY A 152 5.26 -3.75 -21.26
CA GLY A 152 5.20 -3.42 -22.69
C GLY A 152 3.86 -3.62 -23.40
N HIS A 153 2.76 -3.92 -22.69
CA HIS A 153 1.43 -4.13 -23.28
C HIS A 153 0.30 -3.42 -22.52
N ASP A 154 -0.76 -3.02 -23.25
CA ASP A 154 -2.07 -2.65 -22.71
C ASP A 154 -3.16 -3.61 -23.20
N PRO A 155 -4.18 -3.97 -22.40
CA PRO A 155 -4.60 -3.31 -21.15
C PRO A 155 -4.25 -4.03 -19.82
N GLU A 156 -4.26 -3.27 -18.71
CA GLU A 156 -4.19 -3.80 -17.34
C GLU A 156 -5.53 -4.40 -16.90
N TRP A 157 -5.47 -5.54 -16.23
CA TRP A 157 -6.65 -6.28 -15.79
C TRP A 157 -6.95 -6.01 -14.32
N LEU A 158 -8.21 -5.75 -14.00
CA LEU A 158 -8.66 -5.52 -12.63
C LEU A 158 -8.96 -6.86 -11.95
N TYR A 159 -8.33 -7.06 -10.80
CA TYR A 159 -8.58 -8.19 -9.91
C TYR A 159 -9.03 -7.69 -8.55
N LEU A 160 -9.85 -8.47 -7.84
CA LEU A 160 -10.15 -8.24 -6.43
C LEU A 160 -9.15 -9.00 -5.56
N VAL A 161 -8.82 -8.40 -4.42
CA VAL A 161 -7.99 -8.99 -3.38
C VAL A 161 -8.91 -9.71 -2.39
N ASP A 162 -8.63 -11.00 -2.18
CA ASP A 162 -9.22 -11.78 -1.09
C ASP A 162 -8.32 -11.63 0.16
N PRO A 163 -8.84 -11.13 1.29
CA PRO A 163 -8.05 -10.96 2.51
C PRO A 163 -7.59 -12.29 3.14
N ASP A 164 -8.16 -13.41 2.70
CA ASP A 164 -7.94 -14.75 3.26
C ASP A 164 -7.25 -15.71 2.27
N SER A 165 -6.95 -15.25 1.04
CA SER A 165 -6.31 -16.07 0.00
C SER A 165 -5.19 -15.33 -0.74
N PRO A 166 -4.06 -16.00 -1.07
CA PRO A 166 -3.01 -15.42 -1.89
C PRO A 166 -3.40 -15.28 -3.38
N GLU A 167 -4.50 -15.90 -3.80
CA GLU A 167 -4.97 -15.86 -5.18
C GLU A 167 -5.83 -14.61 -5.43
N LEU A 168 -5.66 -14.02 -6.62
CA LEU A 168 -6.45 -12.88 -7.06
C LEU A 168 -7.76 -13.32 -7.72
N ILE A 169 -8.86 -12.62 -7.42
CA ILE A 169 -10.18 -12.91 -7.99
C ILE A 169 -10.36 -12.09 -9.27
N SER A 170 -10.42 -12.75 -10.42
CA SER A 170 -10.64 -12.05 -11.70
C SER A 170 -12.00 -11.37 -11.74
N THR A 171 -12.02 -10.10 -12.14
CA THR A 171 -13.28 -9.38 -12.40
C THR A 171 -13.76 -9.49 -13.85
N GLY A 172 -12.91 -9.99 -14.75
CA GLY A 172 -13.11 -9.94 -16.20
C GLY A 172 -13.10 -8.53 -16.79
N LYS A 173 -12.76 -7.50 -16.00
CA LYS A 173 -12.67 -6.11 -16.43
C LYS A 173 -11.21 -5.71 -16.63
N TRP A 174 -10.99 -4.82 -17.58
CA TRP A 174 -9.70 -4.21 -17.84
C TRP A 174 -9.85 -2.69 -17.89
N ILE A 175 -8.76 -1.98 -17.65
CA ILE A 175 -8.69 -0.51 -17.69
C ILE A 175 -7.78 -0.10 -18.84
N ARG A 176 -8.19 0.93 -19.59
CA ARG A 176 -7.35 1.67 -20.53
C ARG A 176 -7.17 3.07 -20.00
N TYR A 177 -5.94 3.56 -20.02
CA TYR A 177 -5.62 4.97 -19.83
C TYR A 177 -5.66 5.72 -21.16
#